data_AF-A0A2G6P3W2-F1
#
_entry.id   AF-A0A2G6P3W2-F1
#
_cell.length_a   1.000
_cell.length_b   1.000
_cell.length_c   1.000
_cell.angle_alpha   90.00
_cell.angle_beta   90.00
_cell.angle_gamma   90.00
#
_symmetry.space_group_name_H-M   'P 1'
#
loop_
_entity.id
_entity.type
_entity.pdbx_description
1 polymer ?
#
loop_
_entity_poly.entity_id
_entity_poly.type
_entity_poly.pdbx_seq_one_letter_code
_entity_poly.pdbx_strand_id
1 'polypeptide(L)'
;MNILKEIIVLVVIAITFGKFSFLFELGPYTPDLIFVYILLRSLNIDNIYISTLMGFLGGLIFDILGGFPPGLSSISYSLTGFIAVIFARNRENFTKREIFKLSISLLSFHYILRYLDIIVNADIFESFFRNIIPLILYTSLMQIIITYFLPFEKKRKML
;
A
#
# COMPACT_ATOMS: atom_id res chain seq x y z
N MET A 1 -2.89 15.90 -14.38
CA MET A 1 -2.93 14.44 -14.09
C MET A 1 -4.33 13.95 -14.42
N ASN A 2 -4.47 12.85 -15.14
CA ASN A 2 -5.78 12.33 -15.55
C ASN A 2 -6.22 11.24 -14.56
N ILE A 3 -7.21 11.55 -13.71
CA ILE A 3 -7.73 10.64 -12.66
C ILE A 3 -8.19 9.31 -13.27
N LEU A 4 -8.84 9.37 -14.44
CA LEU A 4 -9.31 8.18 -15.15
C LEU A 4 -8.16 7.22 -15.46
N LYS A 5 -6.98 7.75 -15.83
CA LYS A 5 -5.79 6.94 -16.10
C LYS A 5 -5.32 6.20 -14.84
N GLU A 6 -5.29 6.87 -13.68
CA GLU A 6 -4.86 6.25 -12.42
C GLU A 6 -5.83 5.16 -11.96
N ILE A 7 -7.13 5.38 -12.13
CA ILE A 7 -8.15 4.37 -11.85
C ILE A 7 -7.98 3.15 -12.76
N ILE A 8 -7.76 3.36 -14.07
CA ILE A 8 -7.50 2.27 -15.01
C ILE A 8 -6.25 1.49 -14.60
N VAL A 9 -5.16 2.16 -14.24
CA VAL A 9 -3.93 1.50 -13.79
C VAL A 9 -4.19 0.66 -12.53
N LEU A 10 -4.93 1.20 -11.55
CA LEU A 10 -5.30 0.46 -10.34
C LEU A 10 -6.11 -0.79 -10.66
N VAL A 11 -7.12 -0.67 -11.52
CA VAL A 11 -7.96 -1.81 -11.93
C VAL A 11 -7.12 -2.86 -12.66
N VAL A 12 -6.21 -2.44 -13.56
CA VAL A 12 -5.31 -3.36 -14.26
C VAL A 12 -4.37 -4.07 -13.28
N ILE A 13 -3.76 -3.34 -12.34
CA ILE A 13 -2.90 -3.93 -11.30
C ILE A 13 -3.70 -4.92 -10.48
N ALA A 14 -4.90 -4.55 -10.02
CA ALA A 14 -5.73 -5.39 -9.18
C ALA A 14 -6.19 -6.67 -9.89
N ILE A 15 -6.62 -6.60 -11.15
CA ILE A 15 -7.01 -7.77 -11.94
C ILE A 15 -5.80 -8.67 -12.22
N THR A 16 -4.67 -8.06 -12.60
CA THR A 16 -3.44 -8.81 -12.86
C THR A 16 -2.98 -9.52 -11.59
N PHE A 17 -2.96 -8.81 -10.47
CA PHE A 17 -2.55 -9.38 -9.19
C PHE A 17 -3.54 -10.43 -8.69
N GLY A 18 -4.85 -10.21 -8.81
CA GLY A 18 -5.85 -11.20 -8.44
C GLY A 18 -5.77 -12.49 -9.27
N LYS A 19 -5.37 -12.42 -10.54
CA LYS A 19 -5.20 -13.60 -11.41
C LYS A 19 -3.85 -14.29 -11.26
N PHE A 20 -2.81 -13.53 -10.94
CA PHE A 20 -1.42 -14.00 -10.90
C PHE A 20 -0.80 -13.96 -9.50
N SER A 21 -1.62 -13.88 -8.44
CA SER A 21 -1.16 -13.82 -7.05
C SER A 21 -0.28 -15.00 -6.70
N PHE A 22 -0.59 -16.18 -7.24
CA PHE A 22 0.15 -17.43 -7.05
C PHE A 22 1.63 -17.34 -7.45
N LEU A 23 2.01 -16.43 -8.36
CA LEU A 23 3.40 -16.20 -8.73
C LEU A 23 4.20 -15.46 -7.64
N PHE A 24 3.49 -14.79 -6.73
CA PHE A 24 4.05 -13.98 -5.65
C PHE A 24 3.63 -14.51 -4.28
N GLU A 25 3.17 -15.76 -4.18
CA GLU A 25 2.79 -16.37 -2.92
C GLU A 25 4.00 -17.09 -2.29
N LEU A 26 4.25 -16.83 -1.00
CA LEU A 26 5.20 -17.57 -0.18
C LEU A 26 4.42 -18.30 0.92
N GLY A 27 3.98 -19.52 0.63
CA GLY A 27 3.08 -20.26 1.51
C GLY A 27 1.74 -19.52 1.64
N PRO A 28 1.26 -19.17 2.85
CA PRO A 28 0.01 -18.43 3.04
C PRO A 28 0.17 -16.90 2.86
N TYR A 29 1.38 -16.41 2.54
CA TYR A 29 1.66 -14.97 2.51
C TYR A 29 1.70 -14.44 1.07
N THR A 30 0.88 -13.43 0.80
CA THR A 30 0.84 -12.69 -0.47
C THR A 30 1.18 -11.23 -0.20
N PRO A 31 2.10 -10.60 -0.95
CA PRO A 31 2.51 -9.23 -0.69
C PRO A 31 1.43 -8.26 -1.17
N ASP A 32 1.24 -7.17 -0.46
CA ASP A 32 0.25 -6.17 -0.84
C ASP A 32 0.83 -5.17 -1.84
N LEU A 33 0.82 -5.55 -3.12
CA LEU A 33 1.35 -4.69 -4.19
C LEU A 33 0.47 -3.48 -4.51
N ILE A 34 -0.84 -3.56 -4.21
CA ILE A 34 -1.74 -2.42 -4.39
C ILE A 34 -1.39 -1.34 -3.37
N PHE A 35 -1.17 -1.71 -2.12
CA PHE A 35 -0.67 -0.80 -1.09
C PHE A 35 0.64 -0.15 -1.51
N VAL A 36 1.62 -0.94 -1.97
CA VAL A 36 2.92 -0.43 -2.41
C VAL A 36 2.76 0.56 -3.56
N TYR A 37 1.92 0.23 -4.55
CA TYR A 37 1.62 1.13 -5.66
C TYR A 37 1.02 2.46 -5.16
N ILE A 38 0.02 2.40 -4.27
CA ILE A 38 -0.64 3.59 -3.74
C ILE A 38 0.36 4.45 -2.98
N LEU A 39 1.14 3.86 -2.06
CA LEU A 39 2.15 4.59 -1.30
C LEU A 39 3.13 5.32 -2.22
N LEU A 40 3.75 4.58 -3.14
CA LEU A 40 4.76 5.14 -4.03
C LEU A 40 4.14 6.21 -4.93
N ARG A 41 3.00 5.91 -5.58
CA ARG A 41 2.34 6.86 -6.48
C ARG A 41 1.95 8.16 -5.76
N SER A 42 1.48 8.05 -4.53
CA SER A 42 1.08 9.19 -3.69
C SER A 42 2.24 10.13 -3.35
N LEU A 43 3.47 9.62 -3.23
CA LEU A 43 4.66 10.46 -3.03
C LEU A 43 4.95 11.40 -4.22
N ASN A 44 4.39 11.10 -5.38
CA ASN A 44 4.54 11.88 -6.62
C ASN A 44 3.27 12.67 -7.00
N ILE A 45 2.23 12.64 -6.17
CA ILE A 45 0.99 13.37 -6.41
C ILE A 45 0.96 14.58 -5.49
N ASP A 46 0.78 15.78 -6.08
CA ASP A 46 0.64 16.98 -5.26
C ASP A 46 -0.74 17.08 -4.64
N ASN A 47 -1.79 16.51 -5.25
CA ASN A 47 -3.17 16.64 -4.77
C ASN A 47 -3.56 15.55 -3.76
N ILE A 48 -3.72 15.95 -2.49
CA ILE A 48 -4.13 15.07 -1.38
C ILE A 48 -5.44 14.34 -1.69
N TYR A 49 -6.46 15.05 -2.16
CA TYR A 49 -7.79 14.45 -2.40
C TYR A 49 -7.75 13.35 -3.46
N ILE A 50 -6.97 13.54 -4.53
CA ILE A 50 -6.83 12.53 -5.58
C ILE A 50 -6.12 11.29 -5.03
N SER A 51 -5.07 11.50 -4.24
CA SER A 51 -4.33 10.42 -3.59
C SER A 51 -5.18 9.62 -2.60
N THR A 52 -5.96 10.32 -1.76
CA THR A 52 -6.89 9.70 -0.81
C THR A 52 -7.98 8.91 -1.54
N LEU A 53 -8.59 9.48 -2.59
CA LEU A 53 -9.60 8.79 -3.40
C LEU A 53 -9.01 7.55 -4.11
N MET A 54 -7.79 7.67 -4.63
CA MET A 54 -7.05 6.56 -5.23
C MET A 54 -6.83 5.43 -4.21
N GLY A 55 -6.48 5.79 -2.97
CA GLY A 55 -6.41 4.87 -1.83
C GLY A 55 -7.74 4.19 -1.55
N PHE A 56 -8.82 4.97 -1.43
CA PHE A 56 -10.17 4.46 -1.17
C PHE A 56 -10.62 3.44 -2.22
N LEU A 57 -10.51 3.79 -3.51
CA LEU A 57 -10.90 2.92 -4.60
C LEU A 57 -10.02 1.66 -4.68
N GLY A 58 -8.70 1.82 -4.50
CA GLY A 58 -7.78 0.69 -4.47
C GLY A 58 -8.10 -0.29 -3.34
N GLY A 59 -8.45 0.22 -2.16
CA GLY A 59 -8.82 -0.61 -1.01
C GLY A 59 -10.16 -1.30 -1.20
N LEU A 60 -11.15 -0.64 -1.81
CA LEU A 60 -12.43 -1.28 -2.15
C LEU A 60 -12.22 -2.44 -3.13
N ILE A 61 -11.41 -2.22 -4.18
CA ILE A 61 -11.10 -3.27 -5.15
C ILE A 61 -10.36 -4.42 -4.45
N PHE A 62 -9.41 -4.12 -3.57
CA PHE A 62 -8.68 -5.13 -2.82
C PHE A 62 -9.59 -5.96 -1.93
N ASP A 63 -10.50 -5.34 -1.19
CA ASP A 63 -11.46 -6.04 -0.32
C ASP A 63 -12.38 -6.96 -1.15
N ILE A 64 -12.91 -6.46 -2.28
CA ILE A 64 -13.80 -7.23 -3.18
C ILE A 64 -13.08 -8.45 -3.76
N LEU A 65 -11.85 -8.27 -4.26
CA LEU A 65 -11.09 -9.36 -4.89
C LEU A 65 -10.53 -10.35 -3.87
N GLY A 66 -10.18 -9.87 -2.67
CA GLY A 66 -9.65 -10.69 -1.60
C GLY A 66 -10.71 -11.40 -0.75
N GLY A 67 -12.00 -11.08 -0.94
CA GLY A 67 -13.09 -11.62 -0.15
C GLY A 67 -13.12 -11.11 1.30
N PHE A 68 -12.54 -9.94 1.56
CA PHE A 68 -12.52 -9.32 2.88
C PHE A 68 -13.76 -8.42 3.08
N PRO A 69 -14.18 -8.17 4.33
CA PRO A 69 -15.22 -7.20 4.62
C PRO A 69 -14.88 -5.84 3.99
N PRO A 70 -15.76 -5.28 3.14
CA PRO A 70 -15.46 -4.05 2.43
C PRO A 70 -15.31 -2.88 3.40
N GLY A 71 -14.21 -2.14 3.27
CA GLY A 71 -14.06 -0.83 3.90
C GLY A 71 -12.79 -0.66 4.74
N LEU A 72 -12.27 -1.73 5.37
CA LEU A 72 -11.06 -1.61 6.21
C LEU A 72 -9.82 -1.29 5.36
N SER A 73 -9.65 -1.97 4.22
CA SER A 73 -8.55 -1.65 3.31
C SER A 73 -8.75 -0.29 2.66
N SER A 74 -9.99 0.06 2.31
CA SER A 74 -10.33 1.40 1.78
C SER A 74 -9.90 2.52 2.70
N ILE A 75 -10.18 2.40 4.01
CA ILE A 75 -9.76 3.38 5.02
C ILE A 75 -8.23 3.41 5.13
N SER A 76 -7.60 2.23 5.27
CA SER A 76 -6.16 2.13 5.45
C SER A 76 -5.36 2.67 4.26
N TYR A 77 -5.78 2.36 3.04
CA TYR A 77 -5.15 2.85 1.82
C TYR A 77 -5.41 4.35 1.59
N SER A 78 -6.61 4.84 1.94
CA SER A 78 -6.92 6.28 1.91
C SER A 78 -5.99 7.07 2.82
N LEU A 79 -5.77 6.58 4.04
CA LEU A 79 -4.83 7.17 5.00
C LEU A 79 -3.40 7.08 4.50
N THR A 80 -3.02 5.96 3.88
CA THR A 80 -1.70 5.79 3.26
C THR A 80 -1.45 6.85 2.18
N GLY A 81 -2.40 7.04 1.27
CA GLY A 81 -2.30 8.06 0.22
C GLY A 81 -2.27 9.49 0.79
N PHE A 82 -3.09 9.77 1.81
CA PHE A 82 -3.11 11.06 2.50
C PHE A 82 -1.77 11.39 3.17
N ILE A 83 -1.27 10.47 4.01
CA ILE A 83 -0.03 10.65 4.78
C ILE A 83 1.17 10.75 3.83
N ALA A 84 1.21 9.93 2.77
CA ALA A 84 2.28 9.98 1.78
C ALA A 84 2.38 11.34 1.06
N VAL A 85 1.24 11.93 0.68
CA VAL A 85 1.26 13.27 0.06
C VAL A 85 1.72 14.34 1.05
N ILE A 86 1.24 14.32 2.29
CA ILE A 86 1.70 15.28 3.32
C ILE A 86 3.20 15.14 3.56
N PHE A 87 3.67 13.90 3.68
CA PHE A 87 5.09 13.59 3.85
C PHE A 87 5.93 14.14 2.69
N ALA A 88 5.46 13.98 1.45
CA ALA A 88 6.15 14.45 0.25
C ALA A 88 6.05 15.97 0.00
N ARG A 89 4.98 16.64 0.47
CA ARG A 89 4.79 18.09 0.34
C ARG A 89 5.74 18.88 1.25
N ASN A 90 5.94 18.38 2.47
CA ASN A 90 6.77 19.04 3.49
C ASN A 90 8.28 18.85 3.26
N ARG A 91 8.69 18.19 2.17
CA ARG A 91 10.08 17.85 1.88
C ARG A 91 10.42 18.09 0.42
N GLU A 92 11.54 18.78 0.18
CA GLU A 92 12.07 18.94 -1.17
C GLU A 92 12.52 17.58 -1.72
N ASN A 93 13.29 16.84 -0.92
CA ASN A 93 13.80 15.50 -1.22
C ASN A 93 13.58 14.56 -0.03
N PHE A 94 13.44 13.27 -0.31
CA PHE A 94 13.41 12.22 0.69
C PHE A 94 14.27 11.04 0.23
N THR A 95 14.92 10.39 1.18
CA THR A 95 15.80 9.25 0.93
C THR A 95 15.00 7.96 0.82
N LYS A 96 15.55 6.94 0.14
CA LYS A 96 14.95 5.58 0.09
C LYS A 96 14.69 5.02 1.50
N ARG A 97 15.58 5.33 2.46
CA ARG A 97 15.45 4.93 3.87
C ARG A 97 14.22 5.56 4.53
N GLU A 98 13.89 6.81 4.21
CA GLU A 98 12.73 7.48 4.79
C GLU A 98 11.42 6.96 4.22
N ILE A 99 11.37 6.68 2.91
CA ILE A 99 10.23 6.00 2.27
C ILE A 99 10.02 4.62 2.92
N PHE A 100 11.09 3.88 3.18
CA PHE A 100 11.03 2.58 3.82
C PHE A 100 10.55 2.65 5.28
N LYS A 101 10.96 3.66 6.05
CA LYS A 101 10.41 3.87 7.40
C LYS A 101 8.93 4.21 7.36
N LEU A 102 8.53 5.10 6.45
CA LEU A 102 7.13 5.46 6.26
C LEU A 102 6.29 4.25 5.89
N SER A 103 6.78 3.40 4.98
CA SER A 103 6.06 2.21 4.54
C SER A 103 5.89 1.19 5.65
N ILE A 104 6.92 0.90 6.45
CA ILE A 104 6.80 -0.02 7.59
C ILE A 104 5.70 0.48 8.54
N SER A 105 5.70 1.76 8.89
CA SER A 105 4.69 2.34 9.80
C SER A 105 3.27 2.18 9.25
N LEU A 106 3.07 2.50 7.97
CA LEU A 106 1.75 2.41 7.33
C LEU A 106 1.31 0.97 7.09
N LEU A 107 2.23 0.06 6.74
CA LEU A 107 1.96 -1.38 6.63
C LEU A 107 1.60 -1.99 7.98
N SER A 108 2.29 -1.57 9.05
CA SER A 108 1.99 -2.02 10.41
C SER A 108 0.56 -1.63 10.79
N PHE A 109 0.20 -0.38 10.56
CA PHE A 109 -1.16 0.10 10.76
C PHE A 109 -2.18 -0.66 9.90
N HIS A 110 -1.89 -0.87 8.61
CA HIS A 110 -2.75 -1.60 7.69
C HIS A 110 -3.04 -3.03 8.18
N TYR A 111 -2.00 -3.80 8.48
CA TYR A 111 -2.18 -5.19 8.87
C TYR A 111 -2.74 -5.34 10.28
N ILE A 112 -2.47 -4.42 11.21
CA ILE A 112 -3.14 -4.41 12.52
C ILE A 112 -4.65 -4.20 12.34
N LEU A 113 -5.07 -3.25 11.50
CA LEU A 113 -6.49 -3.05 11.21
C LEU A 113 -7.12 -4.26 10.52
N ARG A 114 -6.44 -4.82 9.53
CA ARG A 114 -6.94 -5.96 8.74
C ARG A 114 -7.11 -7.22 9.58
N TYR A 115 -6.22 -7.43 10.55
CA TYR A 115 -6.25 -8.59 11.44
C TYR A 115 -6.91 -8.28 12.79
N LEU A 116 -7.58 -7.14 12.95
CA LEU A 116 -8.16 -6.71 14.22
C LEU A 116 -9.11 -7.76 14.81
N ASP A 117 -9.98 -8.34 13.97
CA ASP A 117 -10.91 -9.39 14.41
C ASP A 117 -10.18 -10.63 14.93
N ILE A 118 -9.05 -11.00 14.32
CA ILE A 118 -8.25 -12.14 14.76
C ILE A 118 -7.52 -11.79 16.06
N ILE A 119 -6.95 -10.58 16.17
CA ILE A 119 -6.26 -10.11 17.38
C ILE A 119 -7.22 -10.09 18.59
N VAL A 120 -8.48 -9.71 18.39
CA VAL A 120 -9.48 -9.63 19.47
C VAL A 120 -9.92 -11.01 19.94
N ASN A 121 -9.94 -12.01 19.04
CA ASN A 121 -10.50 -13.33 19.32
C ASN A 121 -9.45 -14.45 19.51
N ALA A 122 -8.17 -14.18 19.27
CA ALA A 122 -7.07 -15.15 19.35
C ALA A 122 -5.92 -14.64 20.23
N ASP A 123 -4.90 -15.48 20.42
CA ASP A 123 -3.69 -15.07 21.10
C ASP A 123 -2.98 -13.95 20.31
N ILE A 124 -2.68 -12.85 21.01
CA ILE A 124 -2.09 -11.65 20.42
C ILE A 124 -0.70 -11.98 19.86
N PHE A 125 0.13 -12.73 20.60
CA PHE A 125 1.49 -13.07 20.14
C PHE A 125 1.43 -13.94 18.90
N GLU A 126 0.60 -14.97 18.89
CA GLU A 126 0.42 -15.82 17.71
C GLU A 126 -0.05 -14.98 16.51
N SER A 127 -1.04 -14.11 16.71
CA SER A 127 -1.56 -13.24 15.64
C SER A 127 -0.48 -12.33 15.05
N PHE A 128 0.37 -11.74 15.90
CA PHE A 128 1.45 -10.86 15.44
C PHE A 128 2.53 -11.63 14.68
N PHE A 129 3.06 -12.71 15.24
CA PHE A 129 4.19 -13.43 14.66
C PHE A 129 3.81 -14.31 13.47
N ARG A 130 2.58 -14.83 13.46
CA ARG A 130 2.10 -15.72 12.40
C ARG A 130 1.45 -14.97 11.24
N ASN A 131 0.76 -13.86 11.50
CA ASN A 131 0.00 -13.18 10.45
C ASN A 131 0.58 -11.82 10.08
N ILE A 132 0.82 -10.95 11.07
CA ILE A 132 1.12 -9.53 10.81
C ILE A 132 2.57 -9.31 10.38
N ILE A 133 3.54 -9.77 11.17
CA ILE A 133 4.97 -9.53 10.93
C ILE A 133 5.43 -10.13 9.59
N PRO A 134 5.09 -11.39 9.23
CA PRO A 134 5.50 -11.95 7.95
C PRO A 134 4.99 -11.15 6.75
N LEU A 135 3.73 -10.67 6.81
CA LEU A 135 3.14 -9.86 5.74
C LEU A 135 3.78 -8.48 5.62
N ILE A 136 4.09 -7.82 6.74
CA ILE A 136 4.83 -6.55 6.75
C ILE A 136 6.20 -6.76 6.11
N LEU A 137 6.95 -7.77 6.54
CA LEU A 137 8.29 -8.06 6.03
C LEU A 137 8.25 -8.37 4.54
N TYR A 138 7.31 -9.21 4.11
CA TYR A 138 7.22 -9.62 2.71
C TYR A 138 6.82 -8.45 1.80
N THR A 139 5.81 -7.67 2.19
CA THR A 139 5.39 -6.50 1.42
C THR A 139 6.50 -5.43 1.37
N SER A 140 7.21 -5.23 2.48
CA SER A 140 8.36 -4.30 2.55
C SER A 140 9.52 -4.74 1.66
N LEU A 141 9.80 -6.05 1.62
CA LEU A 141 10.81 -6.61 0.72
C LEU A 141 10.44 -6.38 -0.75
N MET A 142 9.19 -6.64 -1.12
CA MET A 142 8.69 -6.38 -2.47
C MET A 142 8.76 -4.89 -2.84
N GLN A 143 8.46 -3.99 -1.89
CA GLN A 143 8.64 -2.56 -2.10
C GLN A 143 10.11 -2.20 -2.38
N ILE A 144 11.07 -2.77 -1.65
CA ILE A 144 12.49 -2.52 -1.89
C ILE A 144 12.87 -2.95 -3.31
N ILE A 145 12.45 -4.15 -3.72
CA ILE A 145 12.69 -4.69 -5.06
C ILE A 145 12.10 -3.74 -6.11
N ILE A 146 10.83 -3.38 -5.99
CA ILE A 146 10.13 -2.46 -6.89
C ILE A 146 10.86 -1.12 -6.97
N THR A 147 11.23 -0.53 -5.84
CA THR A 147 11.91 0.78 -5.79
C THR A 147 13.34 0.73 -6.33
N TYR A 148 13.98 -0.44 -6.30
CA TYR A 148 15.32 -0.63 -6.86
C TYR A 148 15.27 -0.73 -8.39
N PHE A 149 14.31 -1.49 -8.94
CA PHE A 149 14.19 -1.70 -10.39
C PHE A 149 13.39 -0.62 -11.12
N LEU A 150 12.47 0.06 -10.44
CA LEU A 150 11.69 1.17 -10.99
C LEU A 150 12.19 2.47 -10.35
N PRO A 151 13.09 3.22 -11.01
CA PRO A 151 13.65 4.44 -10.45
C PRO A 151 12.53 5.46 -10.17
N PHE A 152 12.35 5.75 -8.89
CA PHE A 152 11.36 6.70 -8.40
C PHE A 152 11.99 8.10 -8.37
N GLU A 153 12.09 8.76 -9.53
CA GLU A 153 12.55 10.15 -9.60
C GLU A 153 11.37 11.10 -9.48
N LYS A 154 11.31 11.84 -8.37
CA LYS A 154 10.41 12.98 -8.23
C LYS A 154 10.88 14.08 -9.20
N LYS A 155 10.35 14.10 -10.44
CA LYS A 155 10.51 15.23 -11.35
C LYS A 155 9.73 16.43 -10.82
N ARG A 156 10.28 17.15 -9.84
CA ARG A 156 9.78 18.49 -9.53
C ARG A 156 10.25 19.42 -10.66
N LYS A 157 9.33 19.90 -11.48
CA LYS A 157 9.59 21.13 -12.26
C LYS A 157 9.73 22.24 -11.22
N MET A 158 10.95 22.76 -11.06
CA MET A 158 11.14 24.07 -10.44
C MET A 158 10.39 25.05 -11.35
N LEU A 159 9.29 25.60 -10.85
CA LEU A 159 8.68 26.81 -11.40
C LEU A 159 9.30 27.99 -10.67
#